data_AF-S3D8P0-F1
#
_entry.id   AF-S3D8P0-F1
#
_cell.length_a   1.000
_cell.length_b   1.000
_cell.length_c   1.000
_cell.angle_alpha   90.00
_cell.angle_beta   90.00
_cell.angle_gamma   90.00
#
_symmetry.space_group_name_H-M   'P 1'
#
loop_
_entity.id
_entity.type
_entity.pdbx_description
1 polymer ?
#
loop_
_entity_poly.entity_id
_entity_poly.type
_entity_poly.pdbx_seq_one_letter_code
_entity_poly.pdbx_strand_id
1 'polypeptide(L)'
;MPNTSTIVAATVGTVATGFLGIAIYFDHRRRTDPNFRKQLKKDSKRLARAAKEEAEAHTVKQRQFIKQAVQEAKEEGFPSDVEEREAYFMQEVARGEGLSGEGKSLDELDLIACLPFAGTDNVEAALCFYKALKVYPQPSDLIAIYDKTVPKPVLDILAEMIAADDELSVGSFGASGSDSGMPSVGLD
;
A
#
# COMPACT_ATOMS: atom_id res chain seq x y z
N MET A 1 34.47 13.63 -35.76
CA MET A 1 33.51 13.58 -34.63
C MET A 1 33.96 12.45 -33.72
N PRO A 2 34.08 12.65 -32.39
CA PRO A 2 34.46 11.56 -31.49
C PRO A 2 33.43 10.43 -31.57
N ASN A 3 33.90 9.18 -31.60
CA ASN A 3 33.03 8.02 -31.66
C ASN A 3 32.23 7.91 -30.36
N THR A 4 30.98 7.43 -30.43
CA THR A 4 30.12 7.22 -29.26
C THR A 4 30.82 6.40 -28.17
N SER A 5 31.61 5.40 -28.56
CA SER A 5 32.42 4.59 -27.63
C SER A 5 33.47 5.40 -26.85
N THR A 6 34.08 6.42 -27.47
CA THR A 6 35.07 7.28 -26.82
C THR A 6 34.39 8.21 -25.82
N ILE A 7 33.20 8.72 -26.16
CA ILE A 7 32.40 9.56 -25.25
C ILE A 7 31.95 8.73 -24.03
N VAL A 8 31.44 7.52 -24.25
CA VAL A 8 31.01 6.62 -23.15
C VAL A 8 32.19 6.21 -22.27
N ALA A 9 33.35 5.87 -22.85
CA ALA A 9 34.53 5.51 -22.06
C ALA A 9 35.02 6.68 -21.20
N ALA A 10 35.04 7.90 -21.75
CA ALA A 10 35.44 9.10 -21.02
C ALA A 10 34.45 9.45 -19.88
N THR A 11 33.14 9.32 -20.11
CA THR A 11 32.13 9.61 -19.08
C THR A 11 32.16 8.57 -17.96
N VAL A 12 32.20 7.27 -18.28
CA VAL A 12 32.31 6.19 -17.28
C VAL A 12 33.58 6.33 -16.46
N GLY A 13 34.73 6.60 -17.11
CA GLY A 13 36.00 6.80 -16.40
C GLY A 13 35.97 7.98 -15.42
N THR A 14 35.32 9.08 -15.80
CA THR A 14 35.19 10.27 -14.95
C THR A 14 34.29 9.99 -13.75
N VAL A 15 33.14 9.34 -13.97
CA VAL A 15 32.19 8.97 -12.92
C VAL A 15 32.83 7.99 -11.92
N ALA A 16 33.50 6.95 -12.41
CA ALA A 16 34.17 5.97 -11.57
C ALA A 16 35.27 6.59 -10.68
N THR A 17 36.07 7.50 -11.24
CA THR A 17 37.12 8.21 -10.50
C THR A 17 36.54 9.12 -9.42
N GLY A 18 35.44 9.82 -9.73
CA GLY A 18 34.71 10.64 -8.75
C GLY A 18 34.16 9.82 -7.59
N PHE A 19 33.52 8.68 -7.88
CA PHE A 19 33.02 7.77 -6.85
C PHE A 19 34.14 7.23 -5.96
N LEU A 20 35.27 6.82 -6.55
CA LEU A 20 36.40 6.30 -5.79
C LEU A 20 37.00 7.36 -4.85
N GLY A 21 37.11 8.61 -5.32
CA GLY A 21 37.55 9.74 -4.49
C GLY A 21 36.63 9.98 -3.28
N ILE A 22 35.31 9.97 -3.50
CA ILE A 22 34.31 10.10 -2.43
C ILE A 22 34.40 8.93 -1.44
N ALA A 23 34.58 7.70 -1.93
CA ALA A 23 34.69 6.51 -1.09
C ALA A 23 35.93 6.58 -0.17
N ILE A 24 37.09 6.95 -0.70
CA ILE A 24 38.34 7.11 0.07
C ILE A 24 38.20 8.21 1.11
N TYR A 25 37.69 9.39 0.71
CA TYR A 25 37.44 10.50 1.63
C TYR A 25 36.50 10.11 2.77
N PHE A 26 35.42 9.39 2.45
CA PHE A 26 34.42 8.97 3.41
C PHE A 26 34.96 7.93 4.41
N ASP A 27 35.72 6.92 3.97
CA ASP A 27 36.36 5.93 4.87
C ASP A 27 37.39 6.60 5.80
N HIS A 28 38.22 7.49 5.26
CA HIS A 28 39.18 8.25 6.05
C HIS A 28 38.48 9.08 7.14
N ARG A 29 37.44 9.84 6.77
CA ARG A 29 36.72 10.71 7.70
C ARG A 29 35.91 9.94 8.73
N ARG A 30 35.37 8.76 8.37
CA ARG A 30 34.70 7.85 9.30
C ARG A 30 35.63 7.33 10.41
N ARG A 31 36.91 7.10 10.11
CA ARG A 31 37.88 6.57 11.09
C ARG A 31 38.52 7.63 11.96
N THR A 32 38.75 8.83 11.41
CA THR A 32 39.56 9.88 12.05
C THR A 32 38.76 10.96 12.77
N ASP A 33 37.54 11.28 12.33
CA ASP A 33 36.77 12.41 12.86
C ASP A 33 35.62 11.93 13.78
N PRO A 34 35.72 12.13 15.12
CA PRO A 34 34.67 11.74 16.05
C PRO A 34 33.38 12.57 15.90
N ASN A 35 33.47 13.82 15.43
CA ASN A 35 32.28 14.65 15.18
C ASN A 35 31.52 14.14 13.95
N PHE A 36 32.24 13.73 12.90
CA PHE A 36 31.64 13.12 11.72
C PHE A 36 30.88 11.84 12.06
N ARG A 37 31.42 10.97 12.92
CA ARG A 37 30.72 9.77 13.41
C ARG A 37 29.45 10.10 14.20
N LYS A 38 29.50 11.14 15.05
CA LYS A 38 28.32 11.61 15.79
C LYS A 38 27.24 12.14 14.86
N GLN A 39 27.62 12.91 13.83
CA GLN A 39 26.71 13.41 12.81
C GLN A 39 26.07 12.25 12.03
N LEU A 40 26.85 11.28 11.55
CA LEU A 40 26.33 10.09 10.86
C LEU A 40 25.29 9.33 11.69
N LYS A 41 25.53 9.13 13.00
CA LYS A 41 24.54 8.48 13.88
C LYS A 41 23.27 9.32 14.07
N LYS A 42 23.41 10.65 14.15
CA LYS A 42 22.26 11.56 14.26
C LYS A 42 21.44 11.55 12.97
N ASP A 43 22.10 11.59 11.82
CA ASP A 43 21.47 11.56 10.51
C ASP A 43 20.81 10.20 10.25
N SER A 44 21.45 9.08 10.61
CA SER A 44 20.84 7.75 10.47
C SER A 44 19.58 7.62 11.32
N LYS A 45 19.60 8.13 12.56
CA LYS A 45 18.42 8.15 13.43
C LYS A 45 17.33 9.07 12.87
N ARG A 46 17.69 10.24 12.31
CA ARG A 46 16.75 11.16 11.69
C ARG A 46 16.10 10.54 10.46
N LEU A 47 16.88 9.89 9.58
CA LEU A 47 16.37 9.19 8.40
C LEU A 47 15.46 8.03 8.78
N ALA A 48 15.85 7.20 9.75
CA ALA A 48 15.00 6.13 10.25
C ALA A 48 13.68 6.65 10.84
N ARG A 49 13.72 7.77 11.57
CA ARG A 49 12.53 8.43 12.11
C ARG A 49 11.66 9.00 10.99
N ALA A 50 12.26 9.69 10.01
CA ALA A 50 11.53 10.25 8.87
C ALA A 50 10.87 9.14 8.03
N ALA A 51 11.58 8.04 7.74
CA ALA A 51 11.00 6.90 7.04
C ALA A 51 9.83 6.27 7.81
N LYS A 52 9.92 6.20 9.15
CA LYS A 52 8.81 5.74 10.00
C LYS A 52 7.62 6.70 9.94
N GLU A 53 7.87 8.00 10.07
CA GLU A 53 6.83 9.05 10.00
C GLU A 53 6.16 9.08 8.61
N GLU A 54 6.91 8.87 7.53
CA GLU A 54 6.39 8.75 6.16
C GLU A 54 5.53 7.50 5.97
N ALA A 55 5.97 6.35 6.50
CA ALA A 55 5.19 5.10 6.47
C ALA A 55 3.89 5.26 7.27
N GLU A 56 3.95 5.82 8.48
CA GLU A 56 2.76 6.11 9.29
C GLU A 56 1.83 7.09 8.55
N ALA A 57 2.36 8.18 7.97
CA ALA A 57 1.56 9.13 7.20
C ALA A 57 0.92 8.50 5.96
N HIS A 58 1.60 7.57 5.28
CA HIS A 58 1.05 6.83 4.15
C HIS A 58 -0.13 5.97 4.58
N THR A 59 0.00 5.24 5.69
CA THR A 59 -1.12 4.44 6.23
C THR A 59 -2.32 5.33 6.56
N VAL A 60 -2.11 6.47 7.23
CA VAL A 60 -3.19 7.40 7.58
C VAL A 60 -3.89 7.95 6.34
N LYS A 61 -3.14 8.32 5.30
CA LYS A 61 -3.71 8.80 4.03
C LYS A 61 -4.52 7.72 3.33
N GLN A 62 -4.04 6.47 3.32
CA GLN A 62 -4.78 5.35 2.76
C GLN A 62 -6.10 5.13 3.51
N ARG A 63 -6.08 5.15 4.85
CA ARG A 63 -7.30 5.06 5.67
C ARG A 63 -8.30 6.18 5.37
N GLN A 64 -7.80 7.41 5.22
CA GLN A 64 -8.63 8.57 4.90
C GLN A 64 -9.27 8.44 3.52
N PHE A 65 -8.50 7.99 2.52
CA PHE A 65 -9.00 7.74 1.18
C PHE A 65 -10.09 6.67 1.16
N ILE A 66 -9.86 5.54 1.86
CA ILE A 66 -10.86 4.45 1.99
C ILE A 66 -12.15 4.99 2.61
N LYS A 67 -12.06 5.75 3.71
CA LYS A 67 -13.24 6.35 4.36
C LYS A 67 -14.00 7.31 3.45
N GLN A 68 -13.28 8.13 2.70
CA GLN A 68 -13.89 9.06 1.76
C GLN A 68 -14.64 8.32 0.65
N ALA A 69 -14.04 7.27 0.09
CA ALA A 69 -14.68 6.48 -0.96
C ALA A 69 -15.92 5.72 -0.47
N VAL A 70 -15.90 5.20 0.77
CA VAL A 70 -17.09 4.61 1.41
C VAL A 70 -18.19 5.65 1.61
N GLN A 71 -17.83 6.85 2.04
CA GLN A 71 -18.79 7.94 2.25
C GLN A 71 -19.42 8.38 0.92
N GLU A 72 -18.64 8.53 -0.13
CA GLU A 72 -19.13 8.84 -1.48
C GLU A 72 -20.08 7.76 -2.01
N ALA A 73 -19.75 6.48 -1.82
CA ALA A 73 -20.63 5.36 -2.19
C ALA A 73 -21.96 5.38 -1.43
N LYS A 74 -21.98 5.86 -0.17
CA LYS A 74 -23.22 6.03 0.61
C LYS A 74 -24.04 7.21 0.10
N GLU A 75 -23.39 8.31 -0.29
CA GLU A 75 -24.04 9.51 -0.82
C GLU A 75 -24.66 9.28 -2.20
N GLU A 76 -24.04 8.44 -3.04
CA GLU A 76 -24.59 8.00 -4.33
C GLU A 76 -25.93 7.26 -4.16
N GLY A 77 -26.11 6.59 -3.01
CA GLY A 77 -27.31 5.84 -2.69
C GLY A 77 -27.35 4.46 -3.36
N PHE A 78 -28.29 3.64 -2.93
CA PHE A 78 -28.46 2.26 -3.41
C PHE A 78 -29.85 2.07 -4.02
N PRO A 79 -29.99 1.22 -5.06
CA PRO A 79 -31.30 0.91 -5.62
C PRO A 79 -32.23 0.32 -4.54
N SER A 80 -33.49 0.74 -4.57
CA SER A 80 -34.49 0.32 -3.58
C SER A 80 -35.35 -0.84 -4.06
N ASP A 81 -35.49 -1.01 -5.38
CA ASP A 81 -36.28 -2.08 -5.98
C ASP A 81 -35.53 -3.42 -5.99
N VAL A 82 -36.26 -4.53 -5.89
CA VAL A 82 -35.67 -5.87 -5.76
C VAL A 82 -34.95 -6.28 -7.05
N GLU A 83 -35.54 -6.01 -8.21
CA GLU A 83 -34.94 -6.39 -9.50
C GLU A 83 -33.69 -5.55 -9.77
N GLU A 84 -33.74 -4.25 -9.48
CA GLU A 84 -32.59 -3.34 -9.63
C GLU A 84 -31.45 -3.68 -8.65
N ARG A 85 -31.76 -4.14 -7.43
CA ARG A 85 -30.75 -4.58 -6.46
C ARG A 85 -30.01 -5.82 -6.90
N GLU A 86 -30.71 -6.81 -7.47
CA GLU A 86 -30.08 -8.01 -8.00
C GLU A 86 -29.16 -7.67 -9.18
N ALA A 87 -29.62 -6.81 -10.10
CA ALA A 87 -28.79 -6.36 -11.23
C ALA A 87 -27.55 -5.60 -10.77
N TYR A 88 -27.70 -4.67 -9.81
CA TYR A 88 -26.60 -3.91 -9.23
C TYR A 88 -25.60 -4.81 -8.51
N PHE A 89 -26.09 -5.78 -7.72
CA PHE A 89 -25.26 -6.77 -7.06
C PHE A 89 -24.40 -7.55 -8.07
N MET A 90 -25.00 -8.09 -9.12
CA MET A 90 -24.29 -8.87 -10.14
C MET A 90 -23.25 -8.03 -10.88
N GLN A 91 -23.57 -6.77 -11.19
CA GLN A 91 -22.64 -5.84 -11.83
C GLN A 91 -21.43 -5.54 -10.93
N GLU A 92 -21.67 -5.23 -9.66
CA GLU A 92 -20.62 -4.89 -8.69
C GLU A 92 -19.73 -6.10 -8.39
N VAL A 93 -20.29 -7.29 -8.23
CA VAL A 93 -19.49 -8.53 -8.05
C VAL A 93 -18.63 -8.80 -9.28
N ALA A 94 -19.20 -8.74 -10.49
CA ALA A 94 -18.44 -8.96 -11.71
C ALA A 94 -17.30 -7.94 -11.90
N ARG A 95 -17.55 -6.67 -11.57
CA ARG A 95 -16.52 -5.61 -11.61
C ARG A 95 -15.43 -5.86 -10.55
N GLY A 96 -15.82 -6.19 -9.32
CA GLY A 96 -14.90 -6.49 -8.22
C GLY A 96 -14.01 -7.70 -8.50
N GLU A 97 -14.56 -8.75 -9.08
CA GLU A 97 -13.81 -9.94 -9.51
C GLU A 97 -12.84 -9.63 -10.66
N GLY A 98 -13.25 -8.81 -11.63
CA GLY A 98 -12.37 -8.34 -12.71
C GLY A 98 -11.16 -7.56 -12.19
N LEU A 99 -11.38 -6.66 -11.23
CA LEU A 99 -10.31 -5.85 -10.62
C LEU A 99 -9.45 -6.66 -9.63
N SER A 100 -10.02 -7.67 -8.96
CA SER A 100 -9.28 -8.54 -8.03
C SER A 100 -8.38 -9.55 -8.72
N GLY A 101 -8.74 -9.96 -9.95
CA GLY A 101 -7.98 -10.95 -10.73
C GLY A 101 -6.65 -10.43 -11.31
N GLU A 102 -6.51 -9.11 -11.46
CA GLU A 102 -5.31 -8.48 -12.03
C GLU A 102 -4.28 -8.03 -10.97
N GLY A 103 -4.47 -8.42 -9.71
CA GLY A 103 -3.59 -8.07 -8.60
C GLY A 103 -2.15 -8.57 -8.82
N LYS A 104 -1.32 -7.72 -9.44
CA LYS A 104 0.13 -7.83 -9.35
C LYS A 104 0.46 -7.76 -7.86
N SER A 105 0.96 -8.88 -7.34
CA SER A 105 1.54 -8.93 -6.01
C SER A 105 2.56 -7.79 -5.90
N LEU A 106 2.58 -7.18 -4.72
CA LEU A 106 3.59 -6.21 -4.31
C LEU A 106 4.95 -6.91 -4.15
N ASP A 107 5.43 -7.59 -5.19
CA ASP A 107 6.76 -8.15 -5.25
C ASP A 107 7.66 -7.13 -5.95
N GLU A 108 8.07 -6.14 -5.15
CA GLU A 108 9.46 -5.72 -5.07
C GLU A 108 10.21 -5.54 -6.40
N LEU A 109 9.76 -4.70 -7.34
CA LEU A 109 10.66 -4.02 -8.29
C LEU A 109 9.96 -2.90 -9.07
N ASP A 110 9.46 -1.86 -8.40
CA ASP A 110 8.99 -0.67 -9.10
C ASP A 110 9.69 0.60 -8.61
N LEU A 111 10.95 0.72 -9.05
CA LEU A 111 11.71 1.97 -8.97
C LEU A 111 11.41 2.89 -10.18
N ILE A 112 10.50 2.52 -11.09
CA ILE A 112 10.28 3.23 -12.36
C ILE A 112 8.82 3.68 -12.57
N ALA A 113 7.82 3.19 -11.82
CA ALA A 113 6.48 3.79 -11.84
C ALA A 113 6.39 4.99 -10.88
N CYS A 114 6.86 6.16 -11.35
CA CYS A 114 6.45 7.47 -10.84
C CYS A 114 4.98 7.76 -11.20
N LEU A 115 4.04 6.93 -10.73
CA LEU A 115 2.62 7.29 -10.63
C LEU A 115 2.14 7.00 -9.19
N PRO A 116 1.32 7.88 -8.59
CA PRO A 116 1.09 7.89 -7.14
C PRO A 116 0.07 6.84 -6.66
N PHE A 117 -0.30 5.86 -7.50
CA PHE A 117 -1.53 5.12 -7.33
C PHE A 117 -1.34 3.73 -7.96
N ALA A 118 -0.63 2.83 -7.26
CA ALA A 118 -0.40 1.42 -7.64
C ALA A 118 -1.10 0.43 -6.67
N GLY A 119 -2.05 0.91 -5.87
CA GLY A 119 -2.89 0.11 -4.96
C GLY A 119 -4.39 0.36 -5.17
N THR A 120 -4.74 0.85 -6.34
CA THR A 120 -6.02 1.44 -6.74
C THR A 120 -7.03 0.37 -6.95
N ASP A 121 -6.60 -0.67 -7.65
CA ASP A 121 -7.44 -1.76 -8.12
C ASP A 121 -7.92 -2.61 -6.94
N ASN A 122 -7.08 -2.79 -5.91
CA ASN A 122 -7.48 -3.47 -4.68
C ASN A 122 -8.50 -2.65 -3.87
N VAL A 123 -8.34 -1.33 -3.82
CA VAL A 123 -9.30 -0.43 -3.14
C VAL A 123 -10.62 -0.36 -3.93
N GLU A 124 -10.55 -0.27 -5.24
CA GLU A 124 -11.71 -0.22 -6.12
C GLU A 124 -12.46 -1.56 -6.13
N ALA A 125 -11.74 -2.68 -6.16
CA ALA A 125 -12.33 -4.01 -5.99
C ALA A 125 -13.04 -4.15 -4.64
N ALA A 126 -12.41 -3.70 -3.55
CA ALA A 126 -13.02 -3.70 -2.22
C ALA A 126 -14.29 -2.82 -2.16
N LEU A 127 -14.29 -1.65 -2.84
CA LEU A 127 -15.48 -0.82 -2.94
C LEU A 127 -16.63 -1.54 -3.66
N CYS A 128 -16.33 -2.29 -4.72
CA CYS A 128 -17.34 -3.07 -5.43
C CYS A 128 -17.97 -4.15 -4.52
N PHE A 129 -17.13 -4.89 -3.78
CA PHE A 129 -17.62 -5.89 -2.83
C PHE A 129 -18.39 -5.28 -1.66
N TYR A 130 -17.97 -4.10 -1.17
CA TYR A 130 -18.72 -3.33 -0.16
C TYR A 130 -20.09 -2.90 -0.68
N LYS A 131 -20.17 -2.37 -1.91
CA LYS A 131 -21.43 -2.00 -2.57
C LYS A 131 -22.35 -3.21 -2.74
N ALA A 132 -21.80 -4.36 -3.13
CA ALA A 132 -22.53 -5.62 -3.22
C ALA A 132 -23.07 -6.10 -1.86
N LEU A 133 -22.29 -5.95 -0.78
CA LEU A 133 -22.73 -6.29 0.59
C LEU A 133 -23.90 -5.43 1.06
N LYS A 134 -23.95 -4.15 0.70
CA LYS A 134 -25.04 -3.23 1.07
C LYS A 134 -26.39 -3.60 0.46
N VAL A 135 -26.39 -4.11 -0.78
CA VAL A 135 -27.62 -4.47 -1.47
C VAL A 135 -28.08 -5.91 -1.17
N TYR A 136 -27.21 -6.75 -0.60
CA TYR A 136 -27.50 -8.14 -0.29
C TYR A 136 -28.34 -8.32 0.99
N PRO A 137 -29.36 -9.21 1.00
CA PRO A 137 -30.26 -9.37 2.14
C PRO A 137 -29.59 -9.99 3.39
N GLN A 138 -28.54 -10.80 3.22
CA GLN A 138 -27.82 -11.49 4.32
C GLN A 138 -26.30 -11.31 4.19
N PRO A 139 -25.73 -10.15 4.53
CA PRO A 139 -24.31 -9.86 4.30
C PRO A 139 -23.35 -10.81 5.03
N SER A 140 -23.80 -11.47 6.11
CA SER A 140 -23.02 -12.49 6.84
C SER A 140 -22.73 -13.75 6.03
N ASP A 141 -23.59 -14.11 5.08
CA ASP A 141 -23.41 -15.34 4.31
C ASP A 141 -22.49 -15.06 3.12
N LEU A 142 -22.62 -13.85 2.55
CA LEU A 142 -21.78 -13.37 1.46
C LEU A 142 -20.32 -13.18 1.89
N ILE A 143 -20.09 -12.69 3.12
CA ILE A 143 -18.71 -12.51 3.62
C ILE A 143 -17.96 -13.84 3.76
N ALA A 144 -18.66 -14.92 4.11
CA ALA A 144 -18.09 -16.26 4.23
C ALA A 144 -17.70 -16.87 2.88
N ILE A 145 -18.29 -16.38 1.79
CA ILE A 145 -17.91 -16.73 0.43
C ILE A 145 -16.67 -15.91 0.04
N TYR A 146 -16.67 -14.60 0.30
CA TYR A 146 -15.55 -13.73 -0.01
C TYR A 146 -14.25 -14.13 0.69
N ASP A 147 -14.31 -14.59 1.94
CA ASP A 147 -13.14 -15.13 2.66
C ASP A 147 -12.45 -16.29 1.91
N LYS A 148 -13.19 -17.01 1.06
CA LYS A 148 -12.68 -18.15 0.29
C LYS A 148 -12.30 -17.80 -1.16
N THR A 149 -12.95 -16.81 -1.76
CA THR A 149 -12.83 -16.53 -3.20
C THR A 149 -12.04 -15.27 -3.51
N VAL A 150 -11.98 -14.30 -2.60
CA VAL A 150 -11.33 -13.00 -2.81
C VAL A 150 -9.91 -13.01 -2.22
N PRO A 151 -8.91 -12.40 -2.90
CA PRO A 151 -7.55 -12.30 -2.36
C PRO A 151 -7.49 -11.55 -1.03
N LYS A 152 -6.62 -12.00 -0.11
CA LYS A 152 -6.39 -11.37 1.21
C LYS A 152 -6.17 -9.84 1.16
N PRO A 153 -5.37 -9.28 0.24
CA PRO A 153 -5.16 -7.83 0.17
C PRO A 153 -6.46 -7.02 -0.03
N VAL A 154 -7.44 -7.58 -0.74
CA VAL A 154 -8.74 -6.94 -0.97
C VAL A 154 -9.65 -7.12 0.25
N LEU A 155 -9.60 -8.28 0.90
CA LEU A 155 -10.35 -8.56 2.14
C LEU A 155 -9.91 -7.64 3.30
N ASP A 156 -8.61 -7.38 3.44
CA ASP A 156 -8.09 -6.48 4.49
C ASP A 156 -8.62 -5.04 4.31
N ILE A 157 -8.68 -4.56 3.06
CA ILE A 157 -9.25 -3.24 2.72
C ILE A 157 -10.76 -3.25 2.93
N LEU A 158 -11.45 -4.32 2.54
CA LEU A 158 -12.89 -4.48 2.74
C LEU A 158 -13.25 -4.48 4.24
N ALA A 159 -12.46 -5.15 5.08
CA ALA A 159 -12.63 -5.12 6.53
C ALA A 159 -12.48 -3.70 7.10
N GLU A 160 -11.55 -2.91 6.57
CA GLU A 160 -11.41 -1.50 6.93
C GLU A 160 -12.62 -0.65 6.49
N MET A 161 -13.18 -0.92 5.30
CA MET A 161 -14.41 -0.26 4.81
C MET A 161 -15.62 -0.60 5.68
N ILE A 162 -15.80 -1.87 6.07
CA ILE A 162 -16.86 -2.32 6.95
C ILE A 162 -16.71 -1.68 8.33
N ALA A 163 -15.48 -1.61 8.87
CA ALA A 163 -15.24 -0.95 10.15
C ALA A 163 -15.49 0.57 10.13
N ALA A 164 -15.47 1.19 8.96
CA ALA A 164 -15.86 2.59 8.78
C ALA A 164 -17.39 2.78 8.64
N ASP A 165 -18.16 1.69 8.55
CA ASP A 165 -19.60 1.71 8.35
C ASP A 165 -20.37 1.01 9.48
N ASP A 166 -20.86 1.80 10.43
CA ASP A 166 -21.63 1.32 11.58
C ASP A 166 -22.98 0.66 11.19
N GLU A 167 -23.50 0.90 9.99
CA GLU A 167 -24.75 0.27 9.52
C GLU A 167 -24.54 -1.17 9.06
N LEU A 168 -23.30 -1.56 8.71
CA LEU A 168 -22.97 -2.87 8.17
C LEU A 168 -22.37 -3.77 9.27
N SER A 169 -23.21 -4.21 10.21
CA SER A 169 -22.81 -5.12 11.29
C SER A 169 -22.62 -6.57 10.77
N VAL A 170 -21.49 -6.84 10.14
CA VAL A 170 -21.07 -8.20 9.77
C VAL A 170 -20.20 -8.74 10.90
N GLY A 171 -20.76 -9.63 11.74
CA GLY A 171 -20.10 -10.12 12.96
C GLY A 171 -18.69 -10.69 12.73
N SER A 172 -17.76 -10.42 13.67
CA SER A 172 -16.39 -10.94 13.76
C SER A 172 -15.59 -11.11 12.45
N PHE A 173 -15.77 -10.23 11.46
CA PHE A 173 -15.00 -10.27 10.21
C PHE A 173 -13.59 -9.63 10.31
N GLY A 174 -13.16 -9.14 11.48
CA GLY A 174 -11.89 -8.42 11.65
C GLY A 174 -10.97 -8.91 12.77
N ALA A 175 -11.25 -10.06 13.40
CA ALA A 175 -10.55 -10.47 14.62
C ALA A 175 -9.29 -11.32 14.41
N SER A 176 -8.93 -11.68 13.18
CA SER A 176 -7.83 -12.63 12.92
C SER A 176 -6.77 -12.04 11.98
N GLY A 177 -5.95 -11.13 12.49
CA GLY A 177 -4.82 -10.62 11.69
C GLY A 177 -4.13 -9.36 12.20
N SER A 178 -3.91 -9.24 13.51
CA SER A 178 -3.00 -8.21 14.04
C SER A 178 -1.97 -8.85 14.97
N ASP A 179 -1.30 -9.89 14.48
CA ASP A 179 0.00 -10.29 15.02
C ASP A 179 1.06 -9.32 14.47
N SER A 180 1.04 -8.10 15.01
CA SER A 180 2.16 -7.18 14.87
C SER A 180 3.27 -7.66 15.82
N GLY A 181 3.90 -8.77 15.42
CA GLY A 181 5.10 -9.32 16.04
C GLY A 181 6.24 -8.32 15.91
N MET A 182 6.29 -7.36 16.84
CA MET A 182 7.51 -6.60 17.11
C MET A 182 8.52 -7.54 17.77
N PRO A 183 9.69 -7.81 17.19
CA PRO A 183 10.77 -8.41 17.95
C PRO A 183 11.24 -7.39 18.99
N SER A 184 10.91 -7.62 20.25
CA SER A 184 11.52 -6.93 21.38
C SER A 184 13.01 -7.27 21.40
N VAL A 185 13.83 -6.38 20.85
CA VAL A 185 15.29 -6.48 20.94
C VAL A 185 15.68 -6.19 22.38
N GLY A 186 15.86 -7.26 23.15
CA GLY A 186 16.36 -7.21 24.53
C GLY A 186 17.72 -6.51 24.58
N LEU A 187 17.83 -5.58 25.50
CA LEU A 187 19.05 -4.86 25.82
C LEU A 187 19.60 -5.47 27.12
N ASP A 188 20.57 -6.37 26.99
CA ASP A 188 21.55 -6.74 28.03
C ASP A 188 22.89 -7.06 27.35
#